data_AF-A0A212KV16-F1
#
_entry.id   AF-A0A212KV16-F1
#
_cell.length_a   1.000
_cell.length_b   1.000
_cell.length_c   1.000
_cell.angle_alpha   90.00
_cell.angle_beta   90.00
_cell.angle_gamma   90.00
#
_symmetry.space_group_name_H-M   'P 1'
#
loop_
_entity.id
_entity.type
_entity.pdbx_description
1 polymer ?
#
loop_
_entity_poly.entity_id
_entity_poly.type
_entity_poly.pdbx_seq_one_letter_code
_entity_poly.pdbx_strand_id
1 'polypeptide(L)' 'MDSDLHKKLKEQVEDSTVDENSCFILITCNEPKGDGSMHVEMSYEGDPILASYLLENAQNIIDEQTS' A
#
# COMPACT_ATOMS: atom_id res chain seq x y z
N MET A 1 8.80 -10.85 -12.70
CA MET A 1 10.02 -10.77 -11.85
C MET A 1 9.62 -10.35 -10.42
N ASP A 2 8.44 -10.77 -9.95
CA ASP A 2 7.68 -10.01 -8.93
C ASP A 2 7.43 -10.76 -7.62
N SER A 3 7.61 -12.09 -7.61
CA SER A 3 7.36 -12.89 -6.40
C SER A 3 8.42 -12.62 -5.32
N ASP A 4 9.67 -12.38 -5.73
CA ASP A 4 10.78 -12.14 -4.79
C ASP A 4 10.70 -10.74 -4.18
N LEU A 5 10.19 -9.74 -4.90
CA LEU A 5 9.98 -8.39 -4.36
C LEU A 5 8.79 -8.39 -3.39
N HIS A 6 7.67 -9.00 -3.77
CA HIS A 6 6.52 -9.16 -2.87
C HIS A 6 6.87 -9.94 -1.62
N LYS A 7 7.66 -11.01 -1.77
CA LYS A 7 8.12 -11.82 -0.64
C LYS A 7 9.03 -11.01 0.28
N LYS A 8 9.99 -10.24 -0.26
CA LYS A 8 10.87 -9.38 0.55
C LYS A 8 10.15 -8.23 1.23
N LEU A 9 9.17 -7.60 0.56
CA LEU A 9 8.34 -6.55 1.18
C LEU A 9 7.50 -7.12 2.31
N LYS A 10 6.88 -8.29 2.09
CA LYS A 10 6.12 -8.99 3.11
C LYS A 10 6.98 -9.42 4.28
N GLU A 11 8.15 -10.01 4.01
CA GLU A 11 9.15 -10.34 5.02
C GLU A 11 9.62 -9.08 5.77
N GLN A 12 9.85 -7.95 5.11
CA GLN A 12 10.20 -6.70 5.81
C GLN A 12 9.07 -6.19 6.72
N VAL A 13 7.82 -6.26 6.28
CA VAL A 13 6.66 -5.86 7.10
C VAL A 13 6.46 -6.83 8.28
N GLU A 14 6.72 -8.12 8.08
CA GLU A 14 6.60 -9.16 9.11
C GLU A 14 7.81 -9.22 10.08
N ASP A 15 9.02 -8.90 9.61
CA ASP A 15 10.29 -8.92 10.36
C ASP A 15 10.57 -7.59 11.07
N SER A 16 9.99 -6.48 10.57
CA SER A 16 9.80 -5.28 11.37
C SER A 16 8.80 -5.63 12.46
N THR A 17 9.27 -5.96 13.65
CA THR A 17 8.43 -6.25 14.81
C THR A 17 7.26 -5.26 14.83
N VAL A 18 6.04 -5.79 14.82
CA VAL A 18 4.77 -5.06 14.94
C VAL A 18 4.80 -4.06 16.11
N ASP A 19 5.73 -4.21 17.05
CA ASP A 19 6.01 -3.31 18.16
C ASP A 19 6.72 -1.98 17.80
N GLU A 20 7.37 -1.84 16.63
CA GLU A 20 8.10 -0.61 16.25
C GLU A 20 7.35 0.27 15.22
N ASN A 21 6.38 -0.28 14.49
CA ASN A 21 5.62 0.45 13.47
C ASN A 21 4.20 0.80 13.96
N SER A 22 3.89 2.09 14.10
CA SER A 22 2.58 2.54 14.58
C SER A 22 1.42 2.33 13.58
N CYS A 23 1.72 2.18 12.29
CA CYS A 23 0.75 1.92 11.23
C CYS A 23 1.46 1.58 9.91
N PHE A 24 0.91 0.65 9.13
CA PHE A 24 1.30 0.46 7.73
C PHE A 24 0.10 0.29 6.82
N ILE A 25 0.31 0.58 5.53
CA ILE A 25 -0.65 0.36 4.45
C ILE A 25 0.10 -0.29 3.29
N LEU A 26 -0.42 -1.40 2.80
CA LEU A 26 0.07 -2.09 1.61
C LEU A 26 -1.00 -1.98 0.51
N ILE A 27 -0.62 -1.37 -0.61
CA ILE A 27 -1.45 -1.27 -1.81
C ILE A 27 -0.77 -2.07 -2.90
N THR A 28 -1.49 -3.04 -3.47
CA THR A 28 -1.02 -3.83 -4.61
C THR A 28 -1.97 -3.63 -5.79
N CYS A 29 -1.39 -3.62 -6.98
CA CYS A 29 -2.14 -3.52 -8.22
C CYS A 29 -1.62 -4.54 -9.23
N ASN A 30 -2.54 -5.23 -9.88
CA ASN A 30 -2.20 -6.12 -10.98
C ASN A 30 -2.07 -5.34 -12.29
N GLU A 31 -1.48 -5.96 -13.30
CA GLU A 31 -1.45 -5.38 -14.64
C GLU A 31 -2.89 -5.03 -15.11
N PRO A 32 -3.06 -3.91 -15.84
CA PRO A 32 -4.34 -3.57 -16.44
C PRO A 32 -4.82 -4.70 -17.35
N LYS A 33 -6.09 -5.05 -17.24
CA LYS A 33 -6.74 -5.97 -18.19
C LYS A 33 -6.97 -5.26 -19.53
N GLY A 34 -7.28 -6.04 -20.57
CA GLY A 34 -7.53 -5.50 -21.91
C GLY A 34 -8.72 -4.52 -22.01
N ASP A 35 -9.58 -4.46 -21.00
CA ASP A 35 -10.67 -3.49 -20.86
C ASP A 35 -10.25 -2.21 -20.10
N GLY A 36 -8.97 -2.09 -19.72
CA GLY A 36 -8.43 -1.00 -18.92
C GLY A 36 -8.72 -1.10 -17.43
N SER A 37 -9.44 -2.13 -16.97
CA SER A 37 -9.68 -2.34 -15.54
C SER A 37 -8.43 -2.85 -14.83
N MET A 38 -8.22 -2.37 -13.61
CA MET A 38 -7.13 -2.78 -12.73
C MET A 38 -7.72 -3.37 -11.46
N HIS A 39 -7.18 -4.51 -11.02
CA HIS A 39 -7.51 -5.02 -9.70
C HIS A 39 -6.53 -4.42 -8.68
N VAL A 40 -7.08 -3.72 -7.70
CA VAL A 40 -6.33 -3.11 -6.61
C VAL A 40 -6.76 -3.78 -5.31
N GLU A 41 -5.79 -4.21 -4.52
CA GLU A 41 -5.99 -4.77 -3.19
C GLU A 41 -5.26 -3.89 -2.16
N MET A 42 -5.92 -3.67 -1.03
CA MET A 42 -5.37 -2.87 0.07
C MET A 42 -5.46 -3.65 1.38
N SER A 43 -4.35 -3.71 2.09
CA SER A 43 -4.26 -4.25 3.45
C SER A 43 -3.62 -3.20 4.36
N TYR A 44 -4.05 -3.13 5.61
CA TYR A 44 -3.47 -2.21 6.60
C TYR A 44 -3.44 -2.86 7.98
N GLU A 45 -2.50 -2.40 8.81
CA GLU A 45 -2.42 -2.74 10.23
C GLU A 45 -2.05 -1.48 11.03
N GLY A 46 -2.52 -1.44 12.28
CA GLY A 46 -2.42 -0.27 13.15
C GLY A 46 -3.76 0.46 13.28
N ASP A 47 -3.70 1.73 13.67
CA ASP A 47 -4.88 2.54 13.92
C ASP A 47 -5.60 2.95 12.60
N PRO A 48 -6.91 2.65 12.43
CA PRO A 48 -7.64 2.96 11.20
C PRO A 48 -7.76 4.45 10.88
N ILE A 49 -7.75 5.33 11.89
CA ILE A 49 -7.80 6.79 11.70
C ILE A 49 -6.45 7.25 11.14
N LEU A 50 -5.35 6.77 11.70
CA LEU A 50 -4.01 7.05 11.19
C LEU A 50 -3.83 6.54 9.76
N ALA A 51 -4.28 5.31 9.46
CA ALA A 51 -4.25 4.77 8.11
C ALA A 51 -5.05 5.64 7.11
N SER A 52 -6.27 6.06 7.50
CA SER A 52 -7.11 6.93 6.68
C SER A 52 -6.46 8.29 6.42
N TYR A 53 -5.85 8.87 7.46
CA TYR A 53 -5.12 10.14 7.34
C TYR A 53 -3.94 10.04 6.38
N LEU A 54 -3.15 8.95 6.45
CA LEU A 54 -2.03 8.73 5.54
C LEU A 54 -2.50 8.58 4.08
N LEU A 55 -3.58 7.84 3.85
CA LEU A 55 -4.18 7.66 2.52
C LEU A 55 -4.69 8.97 1.93
N GLU A 56 -5.43 9.76 2.70
CA GLU A 56 -5.99 11.04 2.25
C GLU A 56 -4.87 12.02 1.85
N ASN A 57 -3.82 12.12 2.67
CA ASN A 57 -2.67 12.96 2.34
C ASN A 57 -1.93 12.47 1.09
N ALA A 58 -1.72 11.17 0.95
CA ALA A 58 -1.09 10.60 -0.24
C ALA A 58 -1.90 10.88 -1.51
N GLN A 59 -3.23 10.74 -1.46
CA GLN A 59 -4.12 11.06 -2.57
C GLN A 59 -4.02 12.54 -2.95
N ASN A 60 -4.06 13.45 -1.99
CA ASN A 60 -3.96 14.89 -2.25
C ASN A 60 -2.65 15.24 -2.98
N ILE A 61 -1.52 14.65 -2.57
CA ILE A 61 -0.22 14.89 -3.24
C ILE A 61 -0.22 14.36 -4.68
N ILE A 62 -0.81 13.19 -4.92
CA ILE A 62 -0.90 12.60 -6.26
C ILE A 62 -1.77 13.48 -7.18
N ASP A 63 -2.90 13.96 -6.67
CA ASP A 63 -3.83 14.81 -7.42
C ASP A 63 -3.17 16.15 -7.80
N GLU A 64 -2.39 16.75 -6.88
CA GLU A 64 -1.61 17.96 -7.16
C GLU A 64 -0.56 17.75 -8.25
N GLN A 65 0.06 16.57 -8.33
CA GLN A 65 1.09 16.26 -9.33
C GLN A 65 0.55 15.86 -10.70
N THR A 66 -0.71 15.46 -10.77
CA THR A 66 -1.36 14.96 -11.99
C THR A 66 -2.33 15.97 -12.63
N SER A 67 -2.48 17.15 -12.01
CA SER A 67 -3.25 18.30 -12.49
C SER A 67 -2.39 19.29 -13.29
#